data_AF-A0A0D6LC24-F1
#
_entry.id   AF-A0A0D6LC24-F1
#
_cell.length_a   1.000
_cell.length_b   1.000
_cell.length_c   1.000
_cell.angle_alpha   90.00
_cell.angle_beta   90.00
_cell.angle_gamma   90.00
#
_symmetry.space_group_name_H-M   'P 1'
#
loop_
_entity.id
_entity.type
_entity.pdbx_description
1 polymer ?
#
loop_
_entity_poly.entity_id
_entity_poly.type
_entity_poly.pdbx_seq_one_letter_code
_entity_poly.pdbx_strand_id
1 'polypeptide(L)'
;MCFVEQYTSTPVLLYMGKKTNLTNNGTYTLNENIADYGGVQLALKAWRNHQITHGSEPRFDAMQDFSNEQAFFIGYATVRI
;
A
#
# COMPACT_ATOMS: atom_id res chain seq x y z
N MET A 1 -2.09 -1.13 -21.09
CA MET A 1 -1.27 -1.70 -20.00
C MET A 1 -1.99 -1.36 -18.69
N CYS A 2 -2.41 -2.37 -17.90
CA CYS A 2 -3.36 -2.20 -16.78
C CYS A 2 -2.98 -1.09 -15.79
N PHE A 3 -1.73 -1.06 -15.30
CA PHE A 3 -1.29 0.00 -14.38
C PHE A 3 -1.29 1.40 -14.99
N VAL A 4 -0.92 1.55 -16.27
CA VAL A 4 -0.97 2.86 -16.94
C VAL A 4 -2.41 3.36 -16.97
N GLU A 5 -3.36 2.50 -17.34
CA GLU A 5 -4.79 2.85 -17.44
C GLU A 5 -5.40 3.19 -16.07
N GLN A 6 -5.15 2.36 -15.06
CA GLN A 6 -5.61 2.57 -13.70
C GLN A 6 -5.12 3.92 -13.14
N TYR A 7 -3.81 4.15 -13.19
CA TYR A 7 -3.24 5.34 -12.56
C TYR A 7 -3.52 6.61 -13.37
N THR A 8 -3.62 6.53 -14.71
CA THR A 8 -4.05 7.68 -15.53
C THR A 8 -5.48 8.11 -15.22
N SER A 9 -6.33 7.17 -14.81
CA SER A 9 -7.74 7.44 -14.46
C SER A 9 -7.93 7.82 -12.98
N THR A 10 -6.85 7.85 -12.19
CA THR A 10 -6.93 8.15 -10.75
C THR A 10 -6.86 9.67 -10.52
N PRO A 11 -7.87 10.27 -9.87
CA PRO A 11 -7.90 11.70 -9.61
C PRO A 11 -6.92 12.09 -8.50
N VAL A 12 -6.25 13.23 -8.68
CA VAL A 12 -5.45 13.89 -7.64
C VAL A 12 -6.37 14.80 -6.84
N LEU A 13 -6.91 14.28 -5.74
CA LEU A 13 -7.92 14.98 -4.93
C LEU A 13 -7.41 16.31 -4.36
N LEU A 14 -6.12 16.36 -3.98
CA LEU A 14 -5.47 17.51 -3.39
C LEU A 14 -4.07 17.70 -3.97
N TYR A 15 -3.74 18.94 -4.34
CA TYR A 15 -2.38 19.33 -4.71
C TYR A 15 -2.05 20.66 -4.01
N MET A 16 -0.95 20.68 -3.25
CA MET A 16 -0.57 21.82 -2.40
C MET A 16 -1.75 22.36 -1.56
N GLY A 17 -2.53 21.46 -0.96
CA GLY A 17 -3.67 21.80 -0.09
C GLY A 17 -4.93 22.30 -0.81
N LYS A 18 -4.97 22.28 -2.15
CA LYS A 18 -6.12 22.72 -2.95
C LYS A 18 -6.77 21.55 -3.67
N LYS A 19 -8.11 21.55 -3.75
CA LYS A 19 -8.86 20.60 -4.58
C LYS A 19 -8.48 20.77 -6.05
N THR A 20 -8.40 19.67 -6.78
CA THR A 20 -8.06 19.70 -8.21
C THR A 20 -8.93 18.76 -9.01
N ASN A 21 -8.94 18.96 -10.34
CA ASN A 21 -9.50 18.02 -11.32
C ASN A 21 -8.37 17.33 -12.11
N LEU A 22 -7.15 17.30 -11.56
CA LEU A 22 -6.01 16.66 -12.19
C LEU A 22 -6.13 15.14 -12.05
N THR A 23 -5.52 14.43 -12.99
CA THR A 23 -5.28 12.99 -12.90
C THR A 23 -3.78 12.73 -12.97
N ASN A 24 -3.36 11.55 -12.52
CA ASN A 24 -1.95 11.17 -12.56
C ASN A 24 -1.51 10.83 -14.01
N ASN A 25 -0.20 10.89 -14.28
CA ASN A 25 0.37 10.40 -15.53
C ASN A 25 0.86 8.96 -15.33
N GLY A 26 0.01 7.97 -15.70
CA GLY A 26 0.29 6.56 -15.46
C GLY A 26 1.50 6.02 -16.22
N THR A 27 1.90 6.62 -17.34
CA THR A 27 3.13 6.24 -18.06
C THR A 27 4.37 6.72 -17.30
N TYR A 28 4.32 7.94 -16.76
CA TYR A 28 5.42 8.51 -15.99
C TYR A 28 5.65 7.77 -14.67
N THR A 29 4.58 7.37 -13.97
CA THR A 29 4.69 6.69 -12.67
C THR A 29 4.75 5.17 -12.76
N LEU A 30 4.83 4.60 -13.97
CA LEU A 30 4.63 3.15 -14.19
C LEU A 30 5.60 2.28 -13.36
N ASN A 31 6.88 2.64 -13.36
CA ASN A 31 7.90 1.81 -12.70
C ASN A 31 7.70 1.77 -11.18
N GLU A 32 7.40 2.91 -10.56
CA GLU A 32 7.12 3.00 -9.12
C GLU A 32 5.81 2.27 -8.78
N ASN A 33 4.76 2.42 -9.59
CA ASN A 33 3.49 1.71 -9.37
C ASN A 33 3.67 0.18 -9.41
N ILE A 34 4.55 -0.32 -10.29
CA ILE A 34 4.91 -1.74 -10.36
C ILE A 34 5.72 -2.14 -9.10
N ALA A 35 6.67 -1.31 -8.68
CA ALA A 35 7.48 -1.55 -7.50
C ALA A 35 6.64 -1.58 -6.22
N ASP A 36 5.73 -0.62 -6.03
CA ASP A 36 4.81 -0.52 -4.90
C ASP A 36 3.91 -1.76 -4.82
N TYR A 37 3.28 -2.12 -5.94
CA TYR A 37 2.40 -3.29 -6.01
C TYR A 37 3.18 -4.59 -5.75
N GLY A 38 4.32 -4.78 -6.43
CA GLY A 38 5.15 -5.97 -6.25
C GLY A 38 5.72 -6.08 -4.84
N GLY A 39 6.18 -4.95 -4.29
CA GLY A 39 6.79 -4.84 -2.97
C GLY A 39 5.81 -5.23 -1.86
N VAL A 40 4.60 -4.66 -1.86
CA VAL A 40 3.61 -5.00 -0.82
C VAL A 40 3.16 -6.45 -0.90
N GLN A 41 3.03 -7.02 -2.11
CA GLN A 41 2.69 -8.44 -2.29
C GLN A 41 3.79 -9.37 -1.75
N LEU A 42 5.05 -9.06 -2.07
CA LEU A 42 6.20 -9.84 -1.59
C LEU A 42 6.36 -9.73 -0.07
N ALA A 43 6.21 -8.53 0.49
CA ALA A 43 6.28 -8.30 1.93
C ALA A 43 5.18 -9.06 2.68
N LEU A 44 3.94 -9.01 2.20
CA LEU A 44 2.82 -9.74 2.81
C LEU A 44 3.05 -11.26 2.76
N LYS A 45 3.55 -11.78 1.63
CA LYS A 45 3.90 -13.19 1.50
C LYS A 45 5.01 -13.61 2.46
N ALA A 46 6.05 -12.79 2.58
CA ALA A 46 7.15 -13.05 3.51
C ALA A 46 6.67 -13.05 4.97
N TRP A 47 5.82 -12.08 5.33
CA TRP A 47 5.22 -12.02 6.66
C TRP A 47 4.33 -13.24 6.96
N ARG A 48 3.44 -13.64 6.04
CA ARG A 48 2.62 -14.86 6.21
C ARG A 48 3.46 -16.11 6.35
N ASN A 49 4.52 -16.26 5.55
CA ASN A 49 5.46 -17.38 5.69
C ASN A 49 6.15 -17.37 7.07
N HIS A 50 6.54 -16.19 7.55
CA HIS A 50 7.10 -16.04 8.89
C HIS A 50 6.12 -16.53 9.98
N GLN A 51 4.83 -16.15 9.90
CA GLN A 51 3.79 -16.62 10.84
C GLN A 51 3.64 -18.16 10.80
N ILE A 52 3.69 -18.76 9.61
CA ILE A 52 3.60 -20.22 9.46
C ILE A 52 4.78 -20.92 10.14
N THR A 53 5.99 -20.38 10.00
CA THR A 53 7.21 -20.99 10.55
C THR A 53 7.39 -20.74 12.05
N HIS A 54 6.99 -19.58 12.56
CA HIS A 54 7.30 -19.15 13.94
C HIS A 54 6.07 -19.03 14.85
N GLY A 55 4.87 -19.24 14.30
CA GLY A 55 3.61 -19.00 15.01
C GLY A 55 3.13 -17.56 14.89
N SER A 56 1.96 -17.28 15.46
CA SER A 56 1.33 -15.97 15.33
C SER A 56 1.97 -14.93 16.25
N GLU A 57 2.24 -13.74 15.73
CA GLU A 57 2.70 -12.60 16.54
C GLU A 57 1.61 -12.07 17.49
N PRO A 58 1.96 -11.60 18.70
CA PRO A 58 1.02 -10.88 19.55
C PRO A 58 0.47 -9.62 18.86
N ARG A 59 -0.80 -9.32 19.09
CA ARG A 59 -1.39 -8.05 18.64
C ARG A 59 -0.87 -6.88 19.48
N PHE A 60 -0.70 -5.72 18.85
CA PHE A 60 -0.38 -4.48 19.57
C PHE A 60 -1.52 -4.09 20.51
N ASP A 61 -1.19 -3.72 21.75
CA ASP A 61 -2.15 -3.29 22.77
C ASP A 61 -3.02 -2.12 22.29
N ALA A 62 -2.44 -1.19 21.54
CA ALA A 62 -3.15 -0.03 20.99
C ALA A 62 -3.99 -0.32 19.74
N MET A 63 -3.96 -1.54 19.21
CA MET A 63 -4.62 -1.92 17.94
C MET A 63 -5.42 -3.22 18.06
N GLN A 64 -5.98 -3.51 19.22
CA GLN A 64 -6.74 -4.76 19.46
C GLN A 64 -7.98 -4.90 18.58
N ASP A 65 -8.49 -3.80 18.02
CA ASP A 65 -9.62 -3.79 17.07
C ASP A 65 -9.24 -4.34 15.68
N PHE A 66 -7.95 -4.57 15.41
CA PHE A 66 -7.43 -5.02 14.13
C PHE A 66 -6.74 -6.39 14.24
N SER A 67 -6.88 -7.21 13.21
CA SER A 67 -6.02 -8.39 13.05
C SER A 67 -4.58 -7.98 12.69
N ASN A 68 -3.61 -8.87 12.91
CA ASN A 68 -2.22 -8.58 12.50
C ASN A 68 -2.10 -8.30 10.99
N GLU A 69 -2.91 -8.95 10.15
CA GLU A 69 -2.91 -8.68 8.71
C GLU A 69 -3.49 -7.30 8.38
N GLN A 70 -4.54 -6.86 9.09
CA GLN A 70 -5.03 -5.48 8.96
C GLN A 70 -3.99 -4.48 9.46
N ALA A 71 -3.32 -4.77 10.59
CA ALA A 71 -2.25 -3.94 11.12
C ALA A 71 -1.06 -3.84 10.16
N PHE A 72 -0.72 -4.91 9.41
CA PHE A 72 0.28 -4.89 8.34
C PHE A 72 -0.06 -3.82 7.29
N PHE A 73 -1.29 -3.80 6.78
CA PHE A 73 -1.71 -2.81 5.78
C PHE A 73 -1.81 -1.39 6.34
N ILE A 74 -2.21 -1.23 7.60
CA ILE A 74 -2.17 0.08 8.29
C ILE A 74 -0.72 0.58 8.39
N GLY A 75 0.21 -0.30 8.78
CA GLY A 75 1.64 0.01 8.83
C GLY A 75 2.18 0.43 7.46
N TYR A 76 1.86 -0.33 6.40
CA TYR A 76 2.22 0.02 5.02
C TYR A 76 1.71 1.41 4.61
N ALA A 77 0.43 1.71 4.89
CA ALA A 77 -0.20 2.96 4.46
C ALA A 77 0.21 4.20 5.29
N THR A 78 0.82 4.01 6.46
CA THR A 78 1.21 5.11 7.38
C THR A 78 2.68 5.48 7.28
N VAL A 79 3.46 4.79 6.44
CA VAL A 79 4.84 5.16 6.15
C VAL A 79 4.87 6.59 5.61
N ARG A 80 5.67 7.45 6.25
CA ARG A 80 5.96 8.79 5.73
C ARG A 80 7.17 8.70 4.82
N ILE A 81 6.98 9.06 3.56
CA ILE A 81 8.02 9.21 2.53
C ILE A 81 8.15 10.70 2.23
#